data_AF-A0A932JJ54-F1
#
_entry.id   AF-A0A932JJ54-F1
#
_cell.length_a   1.000
_cell.length_b   1.000
_cell.length_c   1.000
_cell.angle_alpha   90.00
_cell.angle_beta   90.00
_cell.angle_gamma   90.00
#
_symmetry.space_group_name_H-M   'P 1'
#
loop_
_entity.id
_entity.type
_entity.pdbx_description
1 polymer ?
#
loop_
_entity_poly.entity_id
_entity_poly.type
_entity_poly.pdbx_seq_one_letter_code
_entity_poly.pdbx_strand_id
1 'polypeptide(L)'
;KRRGMRRVDVLTLGGTRLGGRAERVILAQSLRTIGATVSVLPDFEIAHRAAFGTGPGIILVASTGSIAFARGRNGRTRRAGGLGHWFGDEGSGYWLGRMAVLDEPLRKTLRLPHPLDLAHVDDPVRATAALAPRVLRSRCARARHLRARAAIHLAALVTEAARGLSLPRPVPLALHGSLFKDAGLTTEMLRRLRRVSVVAPRVSAERAAAGL
;
A
#
# COMPACT_ATOMS: atom_id res chain seq x y z
N LYS A 1 -3.80 -8.46 43.44
CA LYS A 1 -4.86 -8.90 42.50
C LYS A 1 -4.39 -8.71 41.06
N ARG A 2 -3.76 -9.74 40.45
CA ARG A 2 -3.37 -9.72 39.03
C ARG A 2 -4.65 -9.84 38.20
N ARG A 3 -5.02 -8.79 37.46
CA ARG A 3 -6.13 -8.85 36.49
C ARG A 3 -5.81 -9.97 35.50
N GLY A 4 -6.71 -10.95 35.38
CA GLY A 4 -6.57 -12.09 34.48
C GLY A 4 -6.36 -11.63 33.05
N MET A 5 -5.14 -11.82 32.55
CA MET A 5 -4.83 -11.70 31.13
C MET A 5 -5.56 -12.85 30.45
N ARG A 6 -6.55 -12.54 29.59
CA ARG A 6 -7.19 -13.56 28.76
C ARG A 6 -6.08 -14.25 27.95
N ARG A 7 -6.08 -15.58 27.94
CA ARG A 7 -5.22 -16.35 27.03
C ARG A 7 -5.48 -15.87 25.61
N VAL A 8 -4.43 -15.41 24.95
CA VAL A 8 -4.49 -15.03 23.54
C VAL A 8 -4.11 -16.28 22.77
N ASP A 9 -5.06 -16.91 22.08
CA ASP A 9 -4.78 -18.16 21.36
C ASP A 9 -4.03 -17.90 20.04
N VAL A 10 -4.28 -16.74 19.41
CA VAL A 10 -3.64 -16.29 18.16
C VAL A 10 -3.31 -14.79 18.20
N LEU A 11 -2.08 -14.42 17.84
CA LEU A 11 -1.64 -13.03 17.68
C LEU A 11 -1.17 -12.79 16.24
N THR A 12 -1.94 -12.00 15.48
CA THR A 12 -1.58 -11.58 14.12
C THR A 12 -1.01 -10.16 14.13
N LEU A 13 0.22 -9.98 13.66
CA LEU A 13 0.86 -8.68 13.53
C LEU A 13 1.00 -8.25 12.07
N GLY A 14 0.46 -7.08 11.77
CA GLY A 14 0.74 -6.31 10.55
C GLY A 14 1.69 -5.16 10.85
N GLY A 15 2.61 -4.87 9.93
CA GLY A 15 3.48 -3.72 10.02
C GLY A 15 4.06 -3.31 8.67
N THR A 16 4.14 -2.01 8.45
CA THR A 16 4.64 -1.36 7.22
C THR A 16 6.17 -1.40 7.19
N ARG A 17 6.73 -2.62 7.12
CA ARG A 17 8.16 -2.99 6.92
C ARG A 17 8.43 -4.47 7.18
N LEU A 18 7.43 -5.27 7.59
CA LEU A 18 7.56 -6.72 7.80
C LEU A 18 7.64 -7.53 6.47
N GLY A 19 8.25 -6.95 5.43
CA GLY A 19 8.45 -7.59 4.13
C GLY A 19 9.58 -8.62 4.16
N GLY A 20 10.59 -8.45 5.02
CA GLY A 20 11.71 -9.37 5.20
C GLY A 20 11.33 -10.63 5.97
N ARG A 21 11.75 -11.81 5.47
CA ARG A 21 11.53 -13.09 6.16
C ARG A 21 12.20 -13.13 7.54
N ALA A 22 13.35 -12.47 7.69
CA ALA A 22 14.11 -12.42 8.94
C ALA A 22 13.41 -11.61 10.05
N GLU A 23 12.90 -10.41 9.73
CA GLU A 23 12.19 -9.56 10.72
C GLU A 23 10.91 -10.23 11.21
N ARG A 24 10.18 -10.92 10.33
CA ARG A 24 9.01 -11.71 10.71
C ARG A 24 9.36 -12.84 11.68
N VAL A 25 10.49 -13.52 11.46
CA VAL A 25 10.96 -14.60 12.33
C VAL A 25 11.38 -14.04 13.70
N ILE A 26 12.15 -12.95 13.73
CA ILE A 26 12.61 -12.32 14.98
C ILE A 26 11.43 -11.83 15.81
N LEU A 27 10.47 -11.14 15.18
CA LEU A 27 9.27 -10.64 15.86
C LEU A 27 8.39 -11.79 16.36
N ALA A 28 8.18 -12.82 15.54
CA ALA A 28 7.43 -14.01 15.95
C ALA A 28 8.11 -14.72 17.13
N GLN A 29 9.43 -14.90 17.07
CA GLN A 29 10.20 -15.55 18.14
C GLN A 29 10.16 -14.76 19.45
N SER A 30 10.28 -13.43 19.39
CA SER A 30 10.25 -12.55 20.56
C SER A 30 8.90 -12.58 21.29
N LEU A 31 7.82 -12.93 20.58
CA LEU A 31 6.45 -12.94 21.10
C LEU A 31 5.92 -14.34 21.43
N ARG A 32 6.70 -15.41 21.16
CA ARG A 32 6.36 -16.79 21.57
C ARG A 32 6.27 -16.94 23.10
N THR A 33 6.98 -16.10 23.85
CA THR A 33 6.98 -16.07 25.31
C THR A 33 5.63 -15.70 25.93
N ILE A 34 4.68 -15.22 25.13
CA ILE A 34 3.33 -14.82 25.56
C ILE A 34 2.36 -16.02 25.57
N GLY A 35 2.79 -17.22 25.15
CA GLY A 35 1.97 -18.44 25.18
C GLY A 35 0.86 -18.49 24.12
N ALA A 36 1.03 -17.74 23.03
CA ALA A 36 0.08 -17.62 21.92
C ALA A 36 0.68 -18.18 20.61
N THR A 37 -0.18 -18.63 19.69
CA THR A 37 0.25 -18.89 18.31
C THR A 37 0.46 -17.57 17.58
N VAL A 38 1.70 -17.21 17.27
CA VAL A 38 2.03 -15.91 16.64
C VAL A 38 2.16 -16.07 15.13
N SER A 39 1.32 -15.37 14.37
CA SER A 39 1.39 -15.26 12.91
C SER A 39 1.79 -13.84 12.52
N VAL A 40 2.86 -13.69 11.75
CA VAL A 40 3.31 -12.37 11.28
C VAL A 40 3.05 -12.30 9.78
N LEU A 41 2.10 -11.47 9.40
CA LEU A 41 1.72 -11.27 8.01
C LEU A 41 2.01 -9.83 7.57
N PRO A 42 2.47 -9.62 6.34
CA PRO A 42 2.57 -8.27 5.81
C PRO A 42 1.19 -7.60 5.72
N ASP A 43 1.13 -6.28 5.92
CA ASP A 43 -0.12 -5.49 5.85
C ASP A 43 -0.90 -5.73 4.55
N PHE A 44 -0.19 -5.87 3.43
CA PHE A 44 -0.82 -6.13 2.13
C PHE A 44 -1.51 -7.50 2.08
N GLU A 45 -1.00 -8.51 2.78
CA GLU A 45 -1.63 -9.83 2.81
C GLU A 45 -2.87 -9.83 3.73
N ILE A 46 -2.80 -9.12 4.86
CA ILE A 46 -3.97 -8.91 5.72
C ILE A 46 -5.05 -8.15 4.95
N ALA A 47 -4.69 -7.08 4.23
CA ALA A 47 -5.60 -6.32 3.39
C ALA A 47 -6.19 -7.16 2.23
N HIS A 48 -5.40 -8.06 1.63
CA HIS A 48 -5.90 -9.02 0.65
C HIS A 48 -6.95 -9.95 1.25
N ARG A 49 -6.67 -10.55 2.41
CA ARG A 49 -7.61 -11.44 3.09
C ARG A 49 -8.87 -10.72 3.55
N ALA A 50 -8.77 -9.45 3.96
CA ALA A 50 -9.92 -8.63 4.29
C ALA A 50 -10.86 -8.41 3.09
N ALA A 51 -10.31 -8.32 1.88
CA ALA A 51 -11.09 -8.15 0.65
C ALA A 51 -11.58 -9.46 0.03
N PHE A 52 -10.76 -10.51 0.05
CA PHE A 52 -10.97 -11.72 -0.76
C PHE A 52 -11.04 -13.02 0.06
N GLY A 53 -10.78 -12.97 1.37
CA GLY A 53 -10.51 -14.17 2.15
C GLY A 53 -9.32 -14.94 1.58
N THR A 54 -9.50 -16.23 1.30
CA THR A 54 -8.52 -17.06 0.59
C THR A 54 -8.72 -17.09 -0.92
N GLY A 55 -9.70 -16.33 -1.42
CA GLY A 55 -10.09 -16.29 -2.82
C GLY A 55 -9.13 -15.51 -3.73
N PRO A 56 -9.31 -15.61 -5.06
CA PRO A 56 -8.48 -14.91 -6.02
C PRO A 56 -8.82 -13.43 -6.10
N GLY A 57 -7.81 -12.60 -6.35
CA GLY A 57 -7.96 -11.15 -6.48
C GLY A 57 -6.64 -10.41 -6.31
N ILE A 58 -6.66 -9.11 -6.58
CA ILE A 58 -5.52 -8.21 -6.45
C ILE A 58 -5.85 -7.16 -5.38
N ILE A 59 -4.94 -6.92 -4.45
CA ILE A 59 -4.94 -5.73 -3.59
C ILE A 59 -3.86 -4.78 -4.11
N LEU A 60 -4.22 -3.52 -4.31
CA LEU A 60 -3.28 -2.43 -4.55
C LEU A 60 -3.27 -1.54 -3.32
N VAL A 61 -2.08 -1.36 -2.74
CA VAL A 61 -1.84 -0.50 -1.59
C VAL A 61 -1.04 0.72 -2.03
N ALA A 62 -1.53 1.92 -1.72
CA ALA A 62 -0.82 3.17 -1.97
C ALA A 62 -1.04 4.19 -0.84
N SER A 63 0.03 4.51 -0.13
CA SER A 63 0.09 5.50 0.95
C SER A 63 1.47 6.16 0.92
N THR A 64 2.31 6.06 1.96
CA THR A 64 3.71 6.49 1.88
C THR A 64 4.49 5.75 0.79
N GLY A 65 4.31 4.43 0.69
CA GLY A 65 4.82 3.59 -0.40
C GLY A 65 3.72 3.01 -1.28
N SER A 66 4.08 2.18 -2.26
CA SER A 66 3.13 1.52 -3.17
C SER A 66 3.50 0.06 -3.43
N ILE A 67 2.48 -0.81 -3.43
CA ILE A 67 2.64 -2.25 -3.65
C ILE A 67 1.35 -2.87 -4.18
N ALA A 68 1.46 -3.81 -5.11
CA ALA A 68 0.37 -4.68 -5.51
C ALA A 68 0.67 -6.13 -5.13
N PHE A 69 -0.33 -6.81 -4.59
CA PHE A 69 -0.27 -8.24 -4.27
C PHE A 69 -1.48 -8.95 -4.88
N ALA A 70 -1.23 -10.09 -5.51
CA ALA A 70 -2.25 -10.85 -6.21
C ALA A 70 -2.20 -12.32 -5.76
N ARG A 71 -3.37 -12.94 -5.72
CA ARG A 71 -3.56 -14.38 -5.52
C ARG A 71 -4.43 -14.95 -6.63
N GLY A 72 -3.97 -16.01 -7.28
CA GLY A 72 -4.71 -16.73 -8.32
C GLY A 72 -5.65 -17.81 -7.76
N ARG A 73 -6.48 -18.39 -8.63
CA ARG A 73 -7.43 -19.48 -8.29
C ARG A 73 -6.75 -20.74 -7.73
N ASN A 74 -5.52 -20.98 -8.15
CA ASN A 74 -4.68 -22.08 -7.68
C ASN A 74 -3.86 -21.74 -6.43
N GLY A 75 -4.15 -20.62 -5.76
CA GLY A 75 -3.43 -20.17 -4.57
C GLY A 75 -2.05 -19.57 -4.81
N ARG A 76 -1.53 -19.60 -6.06
CA ARG A 76 -0.25 -18.95 -6.39
C ARG A 76 -0.36 -17.44 -6.16
N THR A 77 0.68 -16.87 -5.56
CA THR A 77 0.74 -15.44 -5.27
C THR A 77 1.82 -14.75 -6.09
N ARG A 78 1.63 -13.47 -6.37
CA ARG A 78 2.65 -12.61 -6.98
C ARG A 78 2.56 -11.22 -6.35
N ARG A 79 3.70 -10.55 -6.28
CA ARG A 79 3.85 -9.20 -5.73
C ARG A 79 4.60 -8.33 -6.72
N ALA A 80 4.22 -7.06 -6.82
CA ALA A 80 4.91 -6.03 -7.57
C ALA A 80 5.06 -4.78 -6.70
N GLY A 81 6.24 -4.16 -6.68
CA GLY A 81 6.54 -3.01 -5.82
C GLY A 81 6.84 -3.38 -4.36
N GLY A 82 6.73 -2.41 -3.46
CA GLY A 82 7.12 -2.57 -2.06
C GLY A 82 8.64 -2.77 -1.86
N LEU A 83 9.45 -2.16 -2.72
CA LEU A 83 10.92 -2.14 -2.65
C LEU A 83 11.46 -0.98 -1.79
N GLY A 84 10.55 -0.14 -1.28
CA GLY A 84 10.89 1.08 -0.56
C GLY A 84 11.30 2.22 -1.49
N HIS A 85 11.41 3.41 -0.93
CA HIS A 85 11.58 4.66 -1.67
C HIS A 85 12.92 4.82 -2.40
N TRP A 86 13.92 3.99 -2.10
CA TRP A 86 15.22 4.00 -2.79
C TRP A 86 15.16 3.32 -4.16
N PHE A 87 14.44 2.22 -4.27
CA PHE A 87 14.43 1.35 -5.45
C PHE A 87 13.02 1.15 -6.05
N GLY A 88 12.02 1.88 -5.55
CA GLY A 88 10.65 1.80 -6.05
C GLY A 88 9.72 2.81 -5.39
N ASP A 89 8.52 2.35 -5.03
CA ASP A 89 7.41 3.17 -4.54
C ASP A 89 6.91 4.20 -5.57
N GLU A 90 7.06 3.94 -6.86
CA GLU A 90 6.51 4.82 -7.89
C GLU A 90 4.99 4.93 -7.78
N GLY A 91 4.49 6.15 -7.97
CA GLY A 91 3.07 6.48 -7.79
C GLY A 91 2.58 6.52 -6.34
N SER A 92 3.45 6.25 -5.35
CA SER A 92 3.14 6.44 -3.94
C SER A 92 3.06 7.92 -3.55
N GLY A 93 2.65 8.18 -2.30
CA GLY A 93 2.65 9.50 -1.71
C GLY A 93 4.06 10.06 -1.58
N TYR A 94 5.04 9.24 -1.18
CA TYR A 94 6.43 9.68 -1.15
C TYR A 94 6.91 10.10 -2.54
N TRP A 95 6.64 9.28 -3.55
CA TRP A 95 7.03 9.57 -4.93
C TRP A 95 6.38 10.86 -5.44
N LEU A 96 5.07 11.05 -5.21
CA LEU A 96 4.36 12.29 -5.55
C LEU A 96 4.97 13.52 -4.85
N GLY A 97 5.23 13.42 -3.55
CA GLY A 97 5.82 14.50 -2.76
C GLY A 97 7.22 14.85 -3.24
N ARG A 98 8.08 13.84 -3.43
CA ARG A 98 9.46 14.00 -3.90
C ARG A 98 9.50 14.67 -5.27
N MET A 99 8.70 14.19 -6.23
CA MET A 99 8.63 14.77 -7.57
C MET A 99 8.14 16.22 -7.53
N ALA A 100 7.18 16.54 -6.66
CA ALA A 100 6.65 17.90 -6.55
C ALA A 100 7.62 18.88 -5.86
N VAL A 101 8.42 18.40 -4.92
CA VAL A 101 9.45 19.19 -4.24
C VAL A 101 10.65 19.46 -5.16
N LEU A 102 11.02 18.50 -6.01
CA LEU A 102 12.13 18.65 -6.95
C LEU A 102 11.77 19.48 -8.21
N ASP A 103 10.48 19.59 -8.57
CA ASP A 103 10.00 20.49 -9.61
C ASP A 103 9.85 21.91 -9.04
N GLU A 104 10.85 22.77 -9.23
CA GLU A 104 10.86 24.11 -8.64
C GLU A 104 9.62 24.97 -9.00
N PRO A 105 9.16 25.06 -10.27
CA PRO A 105 7.91 25.73 -10.60
C PRO A 105 6.68 25.18 -9.85
N LEU A 106 6.56 23.85 -9.74
CA LEU A 106 5.44 23.22 -9.03
C LEU A 106 5.54 23.45 -7.51
N ARG A 107 6.74 23.32 -6.94
CA ARG A 107 7.06 23.60 -5.53
C ARG A 107 6.65 25.02 -5.15
N LYS A 108 7.02 26.01 -5.97
CA LYS A 108 6.63 27.43 -5.79
C LYS A 108 5.11 27.60 -5.91
N THR A 109 4.49 27.02 -6.94
CA THR A 109 3.03 27.09 -7.17
C THR A 109 2.23 26.53 -5.99
N LEU A 110 2.69 25.42 -5.41
CA LEU A 110 2.02 24.73 -4.30
C LEU A 110 2.52 25.14 -2.91
N ARG A 111 3.44 26.12 -2.83
CA ARG A 111 4.09 26.57 -1.59
C ARG A 111 4.58 25.39 -0.75
N LEU A 112 5.30 24.47 -1.40
CA LEU A 112 5.89 23.30 -0.75
C LEU A 112 7.24 23.67 -0.11
N PRO A 113 7.63 22.99 0.99
CA PRO A 113 8.90 23.24 1.66
C PRO A 113 10.10 23.01 0.74
N HIS A 114 11.23 23.62 1.08
CA HIS A 114 12.48 23.35 0.37
C HIS A 114 12.93 21.91 0.64
N PRO A 115 13.60 21.21 -0.31
CA PRO A 115 14.12 19.87 -0.07
C PRO A 115 15.02 19.77 1.18
N LEU A 116 15.81 20.81 1.47
CA LEU A 116 16.66 20.85 2.66
C LEU A 116 15.83 20.88 3.96
N ASP A 117 14.73 21.62 4.00
CA ASP A 117 13.85 21.65 5.18
C ASP A 117 13.31 20.25 5.48
N LEU A 118 12.94 19.50 4.44
CA LEU A 118 12.46 18.12 4.57
C LEU A 118 13.55 17.15 5.01
N ALA A 119 14.83 17.42 4.73
CA ALA A 119 15.93 16.55 5.13
C ALA A 119 16.23 16.63 6.64
N HIS A 120 15.79 17.69 7.31
CA HIS A 120 16.07 17.96 8.72
C HIS A 120 14.92 17.61 9.69
N VAL A 121 13.80 17.11 9.19
CA VAL A 121 12.69 16.65 10.05
C VAL A 121 12.91 15.20 10.50
N ASP A 122 12.27 14.79 11.60
CA ASP A 122 12.44 13.47 12.21
C ASP A 122 12.12 12.29 11.25
N ASP A 123 11.10 12.45 10.39
CA ASP A 123 10.72 11.44 9.40
C ASP A 123 10.58 12.10 8.01
N PRO A 124 11.70 12.25 7.27
CA PRO A 124 11.72 12.93 5.98
C PRO A 124 10.84 12.21 4.95
N VAL A 125 10.74 10.89 5.04
CA VAL A 125 9.94 10.06 4.11
C VAL A 125 8.46 10.32 4.32
N ARG A 126 7.99 10.28 5.57
CA ARG A 126 6.59 10.54 5.89
C ARG A 126 6.22 12.01 5.65
N ALA A 127 7.09 12.94 6.00
CA ALA A 127 6.87 14.37 5.74
C ALA A 127 6.75 14.66 4.24
N THR A 128 7.62 14.06 3.43
CA THR A 128 7.54 14.16 1.96
C THR A 128 6.24 13.55 1.45
N ALA A 129 5.87 12.35 1.92
CA ALA A 129 4.63 11.69 1.49
C ALA A 129 3.36 12.48 1.85
N ALA A 130 3.38 13.22 2.97
CA ALA A 130 2.28 14.07 3.40
C ALA A 130 2.01 15.26 2.46
N LEU A 131 2.90 15.54 1.50
CA LEU A 131 2.69 16.55 0.47
C LEU A 131 1.79 16.06 -0.68
N ALA A 132 1.61 14.74 -0.86
CA ALA A 132 0.86 14.16 -1.96
C ALA A 132 -0.59 14.71 -2.10
N PRO A 133 -1.37 14.92 -1.02
CA PRO A 133 -2.71 15.51 -1.14
C PRO A 133 -2.72 16.94 -1.70
N ARG A 134 -1.63 17.71 -1.59
CA ARG A 134 -1.52 19.04 -2.22
C ARG A 134 -1.32 18.91 -3.73
N VAL A 135 -0.53 17.93 -4.16
CA VAL A 135 -0.32 17.61 -5.58
C VAL A 135 -1.63 17.11 -6.20
N LEU A 136 -2.28 16.12 -5.60
CA LEU A 136 -3.47 15.47 -6.15
C LEU A 136 -4.67 16.42 -6.32
N ARG A 137 -4.85 17.34 -5.35
CA ARG A 137 -5.94 18.33 -5.38
C ARG A 137 -5.68 19.52 -6.31
N SER A 138 -4.42 19.77 -6.70
CA SER A 138 -4.10 20.89 -7.56
C SER A 138 -4.56 20.66 -9.00
N ARG A 139 -5.08 21.73 -9.62
CA ARG A 139 -5.55 21.72 -11.01
C ARG A 139 -4.50 22.20 -12.02
N CYS A 140 -3.35 22.67 -11.55
CA CYS A 140 -2.30 23.16 -12.45
C CYS A 140 -1.80 22.04 -13.38
N ALA A 141 -1.33 22.42 -14.58
CA ALA A 141 -0.93 21.46 -15.60
C ALA A 141 0.17 20.49 -15.11
N ARG A 142 1.17 21.01 -14.37
CA ARG A 142 2.25 20.21 -13.79
C ARG A 142 1.75 19.18 -12.78
N ALA A 143 0.87 19.57 -11.85
CA ALA A 143 0.27 18.64 -10.89
C ALA A 143 -0.59 17.57 -11.56
N ARG A 144 -1.39 17.95 -12.57
CA ARG A 144 -2.18 16.99 -13.36
C ARG A 144 -1.28 15.99 -14.09
N HIS A 145 -0.19 16.46 -14.69
CA HIS A 145 0.79 15.59 -15.34
C HIS A 145 1.45 14.64 -14.34
N LEU A 146 1.81 15.13 -13.15
CA LEU A 146 2.39 14.29 -12.11
C LEU A 146 1.41 13.24 -11.57
N ARG A 147 0.12 13.59 -11.38
CA ARG A 147 -0.94 12.64 -11.05
C ARG A 147 -1.13 11.58 -12.15
N ALA A 148 -1.09 11.99 -13.41
CA ALA A 148 -1.19 11.08 -14.55
C ALA A 148 -0.06 10.04 -14.57
N ARG A 149 1.16 10.48 -14.26
CA ARG A 149 2.31 9.58 -14.11
C ARG A 149 2.16 8.63 -12.92
N ALA A 150 1.69 9.13 -11.77
CA ALA A 150 1.40 8.25 -10.62
C ALA A 150 0.37 7.17 -10.98
N ALA A 151 -0.70 7.54 -11.69
CA ALA A 151 -1.71 6.60 -12.16
C ALA A 151 -1.12 5.52 -13.11
N ILE A 152 -0.15 5.88 -13.96
CA ILE A 152 0.57 4.92 -14.82
C ILE A 152 1.35 3.92 -13.96
N HIS A 153 2.13 4.40 -12.99
CA HIS A 153 2.92 3.52 -12.13
C HIS A 153 2.04 2.57 -11.30
N LEU A 154 0.97 3.09 -10.70
CA LEU A 154 0.03 2.28 -9.92
C LEU A 154 -0.68 1.23 -10.78
N ALA A 155 -1.09 1.58 -12.01
CA ALA A 155 -1.66 0.62 -12.95
C ALA A 155 -0.65 -0.47 -13.36
N ALA A 156 0.61 -0.09 -13.60
CA ALA A 156 1.68 -1.03 -13.92
C ALA A 156 1.91 -2.04 -12.80
N LEU A 157 1.85 -1.62 -11.53
CA LEU A 157 1.93 -2.52 -10.38
C LEU A 157 0.82 -3.57 -10.41
N VAL A 158 -0.42 -3.19 -10.71
CA VAL A 158 -1.56 -4.12 -10.82
C VAL A 158 -1.35 -5.10 -11.97
N THR A 159 -0.96 -4.62 -13.16
CA THR A 159 -0.69 -5.46 -14.33
C THR A 159 0.42 -6.45 -14.06
N GLU A 160 1.51 -6.01 -13.43
CA GLU A 160 2.60 -6.90 -13.05
C GLU A 160 2.14 -7.88 -11.97
N ALA A 161 1.48 -7.47 -10.89
CA ALA A 161 0.99 -8.44 -9.90
C ALA A 161 0.08 -9.53 -10.51
N ALA A 162 -0.68 -9.22 -11.57
CA ALA A 162 -1.52 -10.21 -12.27
C ALA A 162 -0.75 -11.21 -13.16
N ARG A 163 0.48 -10.90 -13.58
CA ARG A 163 1.19 -11.63 -14.64
C ARG A 163 1.43 -13.09 -14.26
N GLY A 164 1.05 -14.01 -15.15
CA GLY A 164 1.24 -15.45 -14.95
C GLY A 164 0.31 -16.08 -13.89
N LEU A 165 -0.67 -15.35 -13.36
CA LEU A 165 -1.67 -15.88 -12.44
C LEU A 165 -2.99 -16.19 -13.15
N SER A 166 -3.65 -17.27 -12.71
CA SER A 166 -5.02 -17.59 -13.11
C SER A 166 -6.00 -16.78 -12.26
N LEU A 167 -6.54 -15.68 -12.83
CA LEU A 167 -7.47 -14.76 -12.17
C LEU A 167 -8.84 -14.76 -12.86
N PRO A 168 -9.95 -14.57 -12.12
CA PRO A 168 -11.27 -14.42 -12.72
C PRO A 168 -11.37 -13.14 -13.57
N ARG A 169 -12.34 -13.10 -14.49
CA ARG A 169 -12.61 -11.93 -15.35
C ARG A 169 -14.05 -11.46 -15.14
N PRO A 170 -14.30 -10.16 -14.88
CA PRO A 170 -13.30 -9.12 -14.62
C PRO A 170 -12.47 -9.42 -13.35
N VAL A 171 -11.20 -8.98 -13.34
CA VAL A 171 -10.26 -9.22 -12.24
C VAL A 171 -10.69 -8.41 -11.02
N PRO A 172 -11.01 -9.04 -9.87
CA PRO A 172 -11.34 -8.35 -8.64
C PRO A 172 -10.12 -7.58 -8.13
N LEU A 173 -10.29 -6.27 -7.94
CA LEU A 173 -9.26 -5.35 -7.47
C LEU A 173 -9.76 -4.62 -6.22
N ALA A 174 -9.06 -4.78 -5.11
CA ALA A 174 -9.27 -4.00 -3.90
C ALA A 174 -8.22 -2.90 -3.83
N LEU A 175 -8.62 -1.73 -3.32
CA LEU A 175 -7.76 -0.56 -3.16
C LEU A 175 -7.62 -0.26 -1.67
N HIS A 176 -6.39 0.00 -1.22
CA HIS A 176 -6.11 0.33 0.17
C HIS A 176 -5.07 1.44 0.31
N GLY A 177 -5.25 2.31 1.31
CA GLY A 177 -4.33 3.41 1.59
C GLY A 177 -4.88 4.79 1.24
N SER A 178 -4.16 5.81 1.71
CA SER A 178 -4.66 7.19 1.76
C SER A 178 -4.80 7.84 0.38
N LEU A 179 -4.05 7.40 -0.63
CA LEU A 179 -4.07 8.01 -1.96
C LEU A 179 -5.39 7.75 -2.71
N PHE A 180 -6.05 6.62 -2.44
CA PHE A 180 -7.31 6.27 -3.12
C PHE A 180 -8.52 7.08 -2.63
N LYS A 181 -8.34 7.97 -1.64
CA LYS A 181 -9.30 9.01 -1.28
C LYS A 181 -9.43 10.08 -2.38
N ASP A 182 -8.41 10.24 -3.23
CA ASP A 182 -8.49 11.12 -4.39
C ASP A 182 -9.16 10.42 -5.58
N ALA A 183 -10.39 10.84 -5.90
CA ALA A 183 -11.14 10.26 -7.01
C ALA A 183 -10.44 10.47 -8.36
N GLY A 184 -9.72 11.59 -8.54
CA GLY A 184 -9.01 11.90 -9.78
C GLY A 184 -7.93 10.87 -10.10
N LEU A 185 -7.07 10.55 -9.12
CA LEU A 185 -6.04 9.53 -9.22
C LEU A 185 -6.66 8.15 -9.48
N THR A 186 -7.67 7.78 -8.68
CA THR A 186 -8.32 6.47 -8.78
C THR A 186 -8.96 6.27 -10.15
N THR A 187 -9.75 7.23 -10.64
CA THR A 187 -10.36 7.17 -11.98
C THR A 187 -9.31 7.09 -13.07
N GLU A 188 -8.25 7.90 -12.97
CA GLU A 188 -7.20 7.95 -13.98
C GLU A 188 -6.40 6.63 -14.07
N MET A 189 -6.13 6.00 -12.92
CA MET A 189 -5.52 4.68 -12.83
C MET A 189 -6.46 3.60 -13.39
N LEU A 190 -7.73 3.57 -12.97
CA LEU A 190 -8.69 2.55 -13.41
C LEU A 190 -8.93 2.59 -14.93
N ARG A 191 -8.92 3.77 -15.56
CA ARG A 191 -9.03 3.91 -17.03
C ARG A 191 -7.89 3.20 -17.79
N ARG A 192 -6.74 3.01 -17.15
CA ARG A 192 -5.58 2.31 -17.74
C ARG A 192 -5.64 0.80 -17.54
N LEU A 193 -6.47 0.33 -16.61
CA LEU A 193 -6.65 -1.09 -16.32
C LEU A 193 -7.83 -1.63 -17.12
N ARG A 194 -7.57 -2.65 -17.94
CA ARG A 194 -8.63 -3.34 -18.69
C ARG A 194 -9.21 -4.47 -17.85
N ARG A 195 -10.54 -4.62 -17.87
CA ARG A 195 -11.25 -5.78 -17.31
C ARG A 195 -10.99 -6.02 -15.83
N VAL A 196 -10.90 -4.95 -15.03
CA VAL A 196 -10.88 -5.02 -13.56
C VAL A 196 -12.25 -4.65 -12.99
N SER A 197 -12.62 -5.22 -11.86
CA SER A 197 -13.79 -4.83 -11.08
C SER A 197 -13.34 -4.41 -9.69
N VAL A 198 -13.63 -3.18 -9.30
CA VAL A 198 -13.24 -2.68 -7.97
C VAL A 198 -14.17 -3.28 -6.92
N VAL A 199 -13.58 -3.87 -5.87
CA VAL A 199 -14.33 -4.45 -4.76
C VAL A 199 -13.99 -3.76 -3.45
N ALA A 200 -14.99 -3.62 -2.60
CA ALA A 200 -14.79 -3.18 -1.23
C ALA A 200 -14.29 -4.35 -0.34
N PRO A 201 -13.56 -4.06 0.75
CA PRO A 201 -13.25 -5.05 1.76
C PRO A 201 -14.53 -5.70 2.31
N ARG A 202 -14.54 -7.04 2.48
CA ARG A 202 -15.68 -7.78 3.04
C ARG A 202 -15.74 -7.66 4.56
N VAL A 203 -14.58 -7.57 5.19
CA VAL A 203 -14.40 -7.47 6.64
C VAL A 203 -13.36 -6.41 6.97
N SER A 204 -13.33 -5.96 8.22
CA SER A 204 -12.24 -5.08 8.69
C SER A 204 -10.91 -5.83 8.72
N ALA A 205 -9.80 -5.09 8.68
CA ALA A 205 -8.47 -5.68 8.75
C ALA A 205 -8.26 -6.45 10.07
N GLU A 206 -8.82 -5.98 11.20
CA GLU A 206 -8.72 -6.68 12.48
C GLU A 206 -9.47 -8.02 12.44
N ARG A 207 -10.66 -8.05 11.85
CA ARG A 207 -11.45 -9.28 11.70
C ARG A 207 -10.77 -10.27 10.74
N ALA A 208 -10.16 -9.78 9.67
CA ALA A 208 -9.39 -10.61 8.75
C ALA A 208 -8.14 -11.21 9.41
N ALA A 209 -7.52 -10.48 10.32
CA ALA A 209 -6.35 -10.91 11.08
C ALA A 209 -6.70 -11.88 12.22
N ALA A 210 -7.89 -11.75 12.81
CA ALA A 210 -8.39 -12.60 13.90
C ALA A 210 -9.01 -13.92 13.42
N GLY A 211 -9.45 -14.03 12.16
CA GLY A 211 -9.99 -15.25 11.56
C GLY A 211 -8.92 -16.19 10.99
N LEU A 212 -7.68 -16.08 11.46
CA LEU A 212 -6.51 -16.86 11.03
C LEU A 212 -6.11 -17.87 12.10
#